data_AF-A0A2X3J845-F1
#
_entry.id   AF-A0A2X3J845-F1
#
_cell.length_a   1.000
_cell.length_b   1.000
_cell.length_c   1.000
_cell.angle_alpha   90.00
_cell.angle_beta   90.00
_cell.angle_gamma   90.00
#
_symmetry.space_group_name_H-M   'P 1'
#
loop_
_entity.id
_entity.type
_entity.pdbx_description
1 polymer ?
#
loop_
_entity_poly.entity_id
_entity_poly.type
_entity_poly.pdbx_seq_one_letter_code
_entity_poly.pdbx_strand_id
1 'polypeptide(L)'
;MEVKPQALEWMLSTAAGFPFNVSCDNLSGDFEPDRIAFQRRVHAQVMTYLKEGIPERPARLIDALRAYYGTPALDAGQFAWPEDLN
;
A
#
# COMPACT_ATOMS: atom_id res chain seq x y z
N MET A 1 0.83 4.11 -13.88
CA MET A 1 1.08 2.66 -13.99
C MET A 1 1.35 2.07 -12.59
N GLU A 2 2.10 2.77 -11.72
CA GLU A 2 2.57 2.23 -10.43
C GLU A 2 1.62 2.27 -9.21
N VAL A 3 0.50 3.00 -9.25
CA VAL A 3 -0.37 3.17 -8.07
C VAL A 3 -0.96 1.85 -7.55
N LYS A 4 -1.46 1.00 -8.45
CA LYS A 4 -2.07 -0.29 -8.07
C LYS A 4 -1.05 -1.32 -7.57
N PRO A 5 0.11 -1.52 -8.26
CA PRO A 5 1.18 -2.36 -7.73
C PRO A 5 1.64 -1.95 -6.33
N GLN A 6 1.95 -0.66 -6.13
CA GLN A 6 2.43 -0.15 -4.83
C GLN A 6 1.38 -0.27 -3.73
N ALA A 7 0.10 -0.13 -4.06
CA ALA A 7 -0.97 -0.35 -3.08
C ALA A 7 -1.04 -1.81 -2.63
N LEU A 8 -0.89 -2.76 -3.57
CA LEU A 8 -0.87 -4.18 -3.22
C LEU A 8 0.40 -4.55 -2.43
N GLU A 9 1.56 -4.00 -2.79
CA GLU A 9 2.79 -4.19 -2.03
C GLU A 9 2.65 -3.69 -0.59
N TRP A 10 2.07 -2.50 -0.38
CA TRP A 10 1.79 -2.00 0.97
C TRP A 10 0.88 -2.95 1.75
N MET A 11 -0.22 -3.42 1.15
CA MET A 11 -1.13 -4.36 1.81
C MET A 11 -0.45 -5.69 2.17
N LEU A 12 0.43 -6.20 1.30
CA LEU A 12 1.20 -7.42 1.54
C LEU A 12 2.24 -7.22 2.66
N SER A 13 2.96 -6.10 2.66
CA SER A 13 3.89 -5.74 3.73
C SER A 13 3.18 -5.63 5.08
N THR A 14 2.04 -4.92 5.13
CA THR A 14 1.22 -4.80 6.35
C THR A 14 0.71 -6.16 6.82
N ALA A 15 0.22 -7.00 5.90
CA ALA A 15 -0.25 -8.35 6.20
C ALA A 15 0.85 -9.24 6.80
N ALA A 16 2.11 -9.01 6.41
CA ALA A 16 3.26 -9.73 6.94
C ALA A 16 3.92 -9.04 8.15
N GLY A 17 3.42 -7.88 8.59
CA GLY A 17 3.98 -7.13 9.71
C GLY A 17 5.30 -6.40 9.40
N PHE A 18 5.60 -6.14 8.11
CA PHE A 18 6.79 -5.42 7.68
C PHE A 18 6.48 -3.94 7.38
N PRO A 19 7.44 -3.03 7.66
CA PRO A 19 7.30 -1.64 7.26
C PRO A 19 7.30 -1.52 5.73
N PHE A 20 6.47 -0.62 5.21
CA PHE A 20 6.39 -0.30 3.80
C PHE A 20 6.85 1.14 3.57
N ASN A 21 7.64 1.35 2.51
CA ASN A 21 8.01 2.66 2.02
C ASN A 21 7.65 2.72 0.55
N VAL A 22 6.96 3.77 0.12
CA VAL A 22 6.68 3.98 -1.30
C VAL A 22 8.00 4.14 -2.05
N SER A 23 8.26 3.23 -2.99
CA SER A 23 9.37 3.35 -3.93
C SER A 23 8.96 4.32 -5.04
N CYS A 24 9.78 5.33 -5.25
CA CYS A 24 9.62 6.29 -6.35
C CYS A 24 10.64 6.06 -7.46
N ASP A 25 11.33 4.92 -7.47
CA ASP A 25 12.46 4.65 -8.37
C ASP A 25 12.04 4.65 -9.85
N ASN A 26 10.77 4.32 -10.11
CA ASN A 26 10.14 4.31 -11.44
C ASN A 26 9.54 5.68 -11.85
N LEU A 27 9.67 6.73 -11.04
CA LEU A 27 9.18 8.08 -11.32
C LEU A 27 10.27 9.01 -11.89
N SER A 28 11.39 8.45 -12.33
CA SER A 28 12.56 9.14 -12.90
C SER A 28 12.26 9.73 -14.29
N GLY A 29 11.51 10.84 -14.31
CA GLY A 29 11.55 11.85 -15.38
C GLY A 29 12.30 13.09 -14.89
N ASP A 30 12.63 14.03 -15.79
CA ASP A 30 13.49 15.23 -15.54
C ASP A 30 13.04 16.19 -14.40
N PHE A 31 12.02 15.85 -13.63
CA PHE A 31 11.52 16.57 -12.47
C PHE A 31 11.47 15.63 -11.27
N GLU A 32 11.90 16.10 -10.09
CA GLU A 32 11.64 15.40 -8.82
C GLU A 32 10.13 15.12 -8.72
N PRO A 33 9.72 13.85 -8.79
CA PRO A 33 8.32 13.51 -8.76
C PRO A 33 7.79 13.84 -7.37
N ASP A 34 6.62 14.49 -7.29
CA ASP A 34 5.94 14.77 -6.02
C ASP A 34 5.59 13.45 -5.32
N ARG A 35 6.51 13.02 -4.46
CA ARG A 35 6.47 11.77 -3.71
C ARG A 35 5.27 11.73 -2.78
N ILE A 36 4.90 12.88 -2.21
CA ILE A 36 3.75 13.00 -1.31
C ILE A 36 2.47 12.79 -2.12
N ALA A 37 2.31 13.48 -3.25
CA ALA A 37 1.15 13.28 -4.12
C ALA A 37 1.06 11.84 -4.64
N PHE A 38 2.18 11.19 -4.96
CA PHE A 38 2.17 9.80 -5.36
C PHE A 38 1.75 8.87 -4.21
N GLN A 39 2.30 9.04 -3.01
CA GLN A 39 1.94 8.27 -1.83
C GLN A 39 0.46 8.46 -1.46
N ARG A 40 -0.11 9.66 -1.63
CA ARG A 40 -1.55 9.93 -1.45
C ARG A 40 -2.40 9.12 -2.42
N ARG A 41 -1.98 9.00 -3.68
CA ARG A 41 -2.68 8.18 -4.68
C ARG A 41 -2.61 6.69 -4.36
N VAL A 42 -1.46 6.21 -3.88
CA VAL A 42 -1.29 4.83 -3.41
C VAL A 42 -2.21 4.56 -2.21
N HIS A 43 -2.21 5.45 -1.21
CA HIS A 43 -3.09 5.37 -0.06
C HIS A 43 -4.56 5.30 -0.46
N ALA A 44 -5.02 6.20 -1.33
CA ALA A 44 -6.40 6.21 -1.82
C ALA A 44 -6.77 4.88 -2.53
N GLN A 45 -5.83 4.26 -3.25
CA GLN A 45 -6.04 2.97 -3.87
C GLN A 45 -6.13 1.83 -2.84
N VAL A 46 -5.35 1.87 -1.75
CA VAL A 46 -5.50 0.93 -0.62
C VAL A 46 -6.88 1.08 0.01
N MET A 47 -7.32 2.32 0.29
CA MET A 47 -8.65 2.57 0.85
C MET A 47 -9.77 2.04 -0.05
N THR A 48 -9.61 2.17 -1.37
CA THR A 48 -10.53 1.60 -2.36
C THR A 48 -10.57 0.07 -2.25
N TYR A 49 -9.43 -0.61 -2.15
CA TYR A 49 -9.41 -2.07 -1.98
C TYR A 49 -10.02 -2.54 -0.65
N LEU A 50 -9.81 -1.81 0.44
CA LEU A 50 -10.44 -2.13 1.73
C LEU A 50 -11.97 -1.97 1.69
N LYS A 51 -12.47 -1.00 0.91
CA LYS A 51 -13.91 -0.70 0.80
C LYS A 51 -14.64 -1.56 -0.22
N GLU A 52 -14.07 -1.69 -1.42
CA GLU A 52 -14.72 -2.32 -2.59
C GLU A 52 -14.32 -3.78 -2.76
N GLY A 53 -13.27 -4.22 -2.06
CA GLY A 53 -12.74 -5.58 -2.12
C GLY A 53 -11.39 -5.65 -2.82
N ILE A 54 -10.55 -6.54 -2.33
CA ILE A 54 -9.25 -6.85 -2.92
C ILE A 54 -9.46 -7.89 -4.04
N PRO A 55 -8.78 -7.78 -5.18
CA PRO A 55 -8.80 -8.84 -6.20
C PRO A 55 -8.41 -10.21 -5.61
N GLU A 56 -9.00 -11.28 -6.14
CA GLU A 56 -8.92 -12.62 -5.55
C GLU A 56 -7.49 -13.12 -5.29
N ARG A 57 -6.58 -12.94 -6.25
CA ARG A 57 -5.18 -13.42 -6.12
C ARG A 57 -4.43 -12.72 -4.97
N PRO A 58 -4.36 -11.38 -4.91
CA PRO A 58 -3.79 -10.70 -3.75
C PRO A 58 -4.49 -11.00 -2.44
N ALA A 59 -5.83 -11.13 -2.43
CA ALA A 59 -6.59 -11.45 -1.22
C ALA A 59 -6.13 -12.79 -0.61
N ARG A 60 -6.01 -13.84 -1.43
CA ARG A 60 -5.49 -15.15 -0.99
C ARG A 60 -4.09 -15.06 -0.39
N LEU A 61 -3.21 -14.25 -1.00
CA LEU A 61 -1.85 -14.08 -0.50
C LEU A 61 -1.83 -13.29 0.82
N ILE A 62 -2.64 -12.23 0.94
CA ILE A 62 -2.80 -11.45 2.17
C ILE A 62 -3.26 -12.36 3.32
N ASP A 63 -4.26 -13.20 3.08
CA ASP A 63 -4.76 -14.12 4.11
C ASP A 63 -3.71 -15.16 4.52
N ALA A 64 -2.95 -15.69 3.56
CA ALA A 64 -1.85 -16.60 3.85
C ALA A 64 -0.73 -15.93 4.67
N LEU A 65 -0.36 -14.69 4.34
CA LEU A 65 0.64 -13.92 5.08
C LEU A 65 0.17 -13.63 6.51
N ARG A 66 -1.09 -13.21 6.67
CA ARG A 66 -1.68 -12.95 7.99
C ARG A 66 -1.68 -14.21 8.86
N ALA A 67 -2.07 -15.35 8.30
CA ALA A 67 -2.05 -16.63 9.00
C ALA A 67 -0.63 -17.07 9.38
N TYR A 68 0.34 -16.86 8.48
CA TYR A 68 1.73 -17.26 8.72
C TYR A 68 2.43 -16.39 9.77
N TYR A 69 2.23 -15.07 9.72
CA TYR A 69 2.88 -14.11 10.61
C TYR A 69 2.06 -13.78 11.89
N GLY A 70 0.82 -14.28 11.98
CA GLY A 70 -0.05 -14.05 13.15
C GLY A 70 -0.51 -12.59 13.29
N THR A 71 -0.69 -11.88 12.18
CA THR A 71 -1.12 -10.47 12.17
C THR A 71 -2.65 -10.34 12.15
N PRO A 72 -3.21 -9.23 12.65
CA PRO A 72 -4.66 -9.01 12.66
C PRO A 72 -5.25 -8.84 11.25
N ALA A 73 -6.57 -8.65 11.18
CA ALA A 73 -7.22 -8.20 9.95
C ALA A 73 -6.66 -6.87 9.48
N LEU A 74 -6.60 -6.68 8.15
CA LEU A 74 -6.21 -5.39 7.60
C LEU A 74 -7.28 -4.35 7.92
N ASP A 75 -6.86 -3.23 8.47
CA ASP A 75 -7.72 -2.10 8.81
C ASP A 75 -7.14 -0.79 8.26
N ALA A 76 -8.01 0.20 8.03
CA ALA A 76 -7.61 1.47 7.44
C ALA A 76 -6.60 2.25 8.32
N GLY A 77 -6.63 2.06 9.64
CA GLY A 77 -5.72 2.68 10.60
C GLY A 77 -4.27 2.20 10.48
N GLN A 78 -4.03 1.05 9.85
CA GLN A 78 -2.68 0.56 9.56
C GLN A 78 -2.02 1.28 8.37
N PHE A 79 -2.78 2.06 7.61
CA PHE A 79 -2.30 2.78 6.43
C PHE A 79 -2.37 4.28 6.70
N ALA A 80 -1.33 4.82 7.32
CA ALA A 80 -1.25 6.24 7.67
C ALA A 80 -1.33 7.13 6.42
N TRP A 81 -2.09 8.22 6.52
CA TRP A 81 -2.10 9.25 5.50
C TRP A 81 -0.73 9.97 5.46
N PRO A 82 -0.13 10.17 4.27
CA PRO A 82 1.06 10.99 4.14
C PRO A 82 0.71 12.48 4.37
N GLU A 83 1.00 12.95 5.57
CA GLU A 83 0.99 14.37 5.91
C GLU A 83 2.08 15.11 5.12
N ASP A 84 1.83 16.40 4.86
CA ASP A 84 2.89 17.26 4.32
C ASP A 84 4.01 17.36 5.37
N LEU A 85 5.28 17.30 4.92
CA LEU A 85 6.40 17.60 5.81
C LEU A 85 6.31 19.10 6.16
N ASN A 86 5.83 19.41 7.36
CA ASN A 86 5.85 20.76 7.92
C ASN A 86 7.27 21.26 8.15
#